data_AF-A0A7Y8ETT2-F1
#
_entry.id   AF-A0A7Y8ETT2-F1
#
_cell.length_a   1.000
_cell.length_b   1.000
_cell.length_c   1.000
_cell.angle_alpha   90.00
_cell.angle_beta   90.00
_cell.angle_gamma   90.00
#
_symmetry.space_group_name_H-M   'P 1'
#
loop_
_entity.id
_entity.type
_entity.pdbx_description
1 polymer ?
#
loop_
_entity_poly.entity_id
_entity_poly.type
_entity_poly.pdbx_seq_one_letter_code
_entity_poly.pdbx_strand_id
1 'polypeptide(L)'
;MNWFDRLLGEPVATLPGLVEPGRFCWAGKSGVTINGHTLLRQDILVPDGSDRCLLDEALHGFVPSNALLSPQAELFASALESLDPEFSRQATLRSPLMPAEVINEQSHLLPFEVSLLDVISKGHLHQVSLRPRLDLHYENEVTDVARAKRMAKGALVHLASHSECWQRQTLSGVIPRKVLARFSEDDYNTYENRVYARLLDRIERHLWRRIATLEQIQGTLSKALEFYGADGLDHRLAIAICALWGQTFSNQEMTSEASHLLGETLRQLKAASKAIAGLKQTGLYPLVPRSAQASGGLHLTNILSHDAHYRHVAVLWEELRKVQGRAGKPPQERLQQNRQLASAYSRYAGLMLRHALAPYLDGKDEAQWAGRTLSLRSSGLEWELVSSILGTDAKVLLTVVPWFSFTDRPDHTPGLPQRVIAWPALGQVNNEAALEAGWIALSPFDLYGVERFGHLVDAILWQPLLQAYGTPITKVPGTVMRGAGGAMSAISLEMGSAQMVLREVLSEKHLAQLQQALTAANAGQQAEALGLRQQELVALQACPVCGSSVRLVFQQPAGFKANCGDCATERYLRHQASQWVYEQKLNAEIDFRKVGRRATHIQGPRRP
;
A
#
# COMPACT_ATOMS: atom_id res chain seq x y z
N MET A 1 0.71 -11.51 -29.59
CA MET A 1 0.87 -10.62 -28.42
C MET A 1 0.34 -11.40 -27.23
N ASN A 2 1.23 -11.78 -26.31
CA ASN A 2 0.93 -12.83 -25.33
C ASN A 2 0.73 -12.27 -23.92
N TRP A 3 1.25 -11.07 -23.66
CA TRP A 3 1.16 -10.39 -22.37
C TRP A 3 0.47 -9.03 -22.53
N PHE A 4 -0.12 -8.56 -21.44
CA PHE A 4 -0.66 -7.21 -21.33
C PHE A 4 -0.04 -6.52 -20.13
N ASP A 5 0.54 -5.34 -20.34
CA ASP A 5 1.08 -4.49 -19.29
C ASP A 5 -0.06 -3.62 -18.74
N ARG A 6 -0.50 -3.93 -17.52
CA ARG A 6 -1.62 -3.25 -16.88
C ARG A 6 -1.31 -1.80 -16.54
N LEU A 7 -0.05 -1.49 -16.22
CA LEU A 7 0.34 -0.14 -15.81
C LEU A 7 0.34 0.82 -17.01
N LEU A 8 0.75 0.32 -18.18
CA LEU A 8 0.73 1.10 -19.43
C LEU A 8 -0.60 0.99 -20.19
N GLY A 9 -1.35 -0.10 -20.01
CA GLY A 9 -2.58 -0.38 -20.74
C GLY A 9 -2.34 -0.91 -22.16
N GLU A 10 -1.18 -1.53 -22.42
CA GLU A 10 -0.74 -1.92 -23.77
C GLU A 10 -0.36 -3.41 -23.84
N PRO A 11 -0.60 -4.08 -24.98
CA PRO A 11 -0.13 -5.44 -25.20
C PRO A 11 1.38 -5.47 -25.42
N VAL A 12 2.06 -6.44 -24.79
CA VAL A 12 3.52 -6.62 -24.89
C VAL A 12 3.84 -8.00 -25.48
N ALA A 13 4.82 -8.02 -26.38
CA ALA A 13 5.27 -9.26 -27.03
C ALA A 13 6.17 -10.10 -26.12
N THR A 14 7.09 -9.46 -25.39
CA THR A 14 8.13 -10.10 -24.57
C THR A 14 8.22 -9.45 -23.19
N LEU A 15 8.32 -10.26 -22.13
CA LEU A 15 8.53 -9.76 -20.78
C LEU A 15 9.99 -9.30 -20.55
N PRO A 16 10.21 -8.31 -19.66
CA PRO A 16 11.56 -7.93 -19.22
C PRO A 16 12.25 -9.06 -18.44
N GLY A 17 13.57 -8.97 -18.28
CA GLY A 17 14.34 -9.96 -17.50
C GLY A 17 13.96 -10.00 -16.02
N LEU A 18 13.60 -8.85 -15.45
CA LEU A 18 13.00 -8.71 -14.13
C LEU A 18 11.57 -8.20 -14.26
N VAL A 19 10.64 -8.90 -13.62
CA VAL A 19 9.20 -8.68 -13.72
C VAL A 19 8.69 -8.12 -12.40
N GLU A 20 7.98 -6.99 -12.46
CA GLU A 20 7.30 -6.46 -11.29
C GLU A 20 6.06 -7.31 -10.94
N PRO A 21 5.93 -7.76 -9.68
CA PRO A 21 4.77 -8.51 -9.22
C PRO A 21 3.46 -7.78 -9.55
N GLY A 22 2.53 -8.45 -10.20
CA GLY A 22 1.19 -7.92 -10.47
C GLY A 22 1.07 -6.90 -11.61
N ARG A 23 2.17 -6.55 -12.30
CA ARG A 23 2.14 -5.62 -13.44
C ARG A 23 1.57 -6.25 -14.71
N PHE A 24 1.96 -7.49 -15.00
CA PHE A 24 1.60 -8.15 -16.26
C PHE A 24 0.50 -9.18 -16.05
N CYS A 25 -0.39 -9.31 -17.04
CA CYS A 25 -1.32 -10.44 -17.13
C CYS A 25 -1.14 -11.19 -18.45
N TRP A 26 -1.41 -12.49 -18.39
CA TRP A 26 -1.38 -13.32 -19.58
C TRP A 26 -2.58 -12.99 -20.47
N ALA A 27 -2.35 -12.71 -21.74
CA ALA A 27 -3.39 -12.42 -22.74
C ALA A 27 -3.43 -13.44 -23.88
N GLY A 28 -2.56 -14.46 -23.85
CA GLY A 28 -2.49 -15.50 -24.87
C GLY A 28 -3.66 -16.49 -24.83
N LYS A 29 -3.91 -17.14 -25.97
CA LYS A 29 -4.99 -18.14 -26.13
C LYS A 29 -4.69 -19.48 -25.46
N SER A 30 -3.45 -19.95 -25.55
CA SER A 30 -2.96 -21.12 -24.79
C SER A 30 -2.50 -20.67 -23.40
N GLY A 31 -2.58 -21.52 -22.37
CA GLY A 31 -2.00 -21.18 -21.07
C GLY A 31 -0.47 -21.26 -21.08
N VAL A 32 0.17 -20.65 -20.08
CA VAL A 32 1.63 -20.72 -19.83
C VAL A 32 1.88 -21.25 -18.42
N THR A 33 2.85 -22.13 -18.22
CA THR A 33 3.12 -22.74 -16.91
C THR A 33 4.16 -21.94 -16.14
N ILE A 34 3.81 -21.45 -14.95
CA ILE A 34 4.76 -20.81 -14.03
C ILE A 34 5.47 -21.87 -13.18
N ASN A 35 6.80 -21.77 -13.12
CA ASN A 35 7.70 -22.59 -12.31
C ASN A 35 7.44 -24.10 -12.40
N GLY A 36 6.92 -24.57 -13.54
CA GLY A 36 6.60 -25.97 -13.81
C GLY A 36 5.43 -26.56 -13.02
N HIS A 37 4.67 -25.76 -12.26
CA HIS A 37 3.65 -26.28 -11.34
C HIS A 37 2.25 -25.68 -11.47
N THR A 38 2.09 -24.48 -12.04
CA THR A 38 0.76 -23.84 -12.18
C THR A 38 0.56 -23.29 -13.59
N LEU A 39 -0.56 -23.64 -14.23
CA LEU A 39 -0.95 -23.11 -15.54
C LEU A 39 -1.66 -21.76 -15.38
N LEU A 40 -1.16 -20.69 -16.01
CA LEU A 40 -1.79 -19.37 -16.07
C LEU A 40 -2.81 -19.32 -17.22
N ARG A 41 -4.04 -18.87 -16.96
CA ARG A 41 -5.07 -18.64 -17.99
C ARG A 41 -5.76 -17.30 -17.78
N GLN A 42 -5.36 -16.30 -18.54
CA GLN A 42 -5.81 -14.91 -18.37
C GLN A 42 -5.56 -14.34 -16.97
N ASP A 43 -4.57 -14.91 -16.27
CA ASP A 43 -4.24 -14.57 -14.90
C ASP A 43 -3.19 -13.46 -14.82
N ILE A 44 -3.19 -12.78 -13.67
CA ILE A 44 -2.12 -11.87 -13.25
C ILE A 44 -0.86 -12.64 -12.86
N LEU A 45 0.30 -12.13 -13.27
CA LEU A 45 1.61 -12.70 -12.94
C LEU A 45 2.09 -12.21 -11.58
N VAL A 46 2.16 -13.11 -10.61
CA VAL A 46 2.58 -12.85 -9.21
C VAL A 46 3.54 -13.95 -8.75
N PRO A 47 4.40 -13.71 -7.74
CA PRO A 47 5.34 -14.71 -7.26
C PRO A 47 4.64 -15.84 -6.48
N ASP A 48 5.25 -17.02 -6.49
CA ASP A 48 4.89 -18.20 -5.70
C ASP A 48 5.64 -18.26 -4.34
N GLY A 49 6.28 -17.16 -3.97
CA GLY A 49 7.18 -17.06 -2.82
C GLY A 49 8.66 -17.31 -3.17
N SER A 50 8.99 -17.53 -4.44
CA SER A 50 10.36 -17.48 -4.95
C SER A 50 10.60 -16.22 -5.81
N ASP A 51 11.87 -15.83 -5.91
CA ASP A 51 12.30 -14.75 -6.82
C ASP A 51 12.39 -15.23 -8.28
N ARG A 52 12.20 -16.53 -8.53
CA ARG A 52 12.31 -17.15 -9.85
C ARG A 52 10.97 -17.09 -10.57
N CYS A 53 10.99 -16.70 -11.84
CA CYS A 53 9.83 -16.71 -12.73
C CYS A 53 10.19 -17.49 -14.01
N LEU A 54 10.04 -18.81 -13.99
CA LEU A 54 10.15 -19.65 -15.18
C LEU A 54 8.78 -19.76 -15.84
N LEU A 55 8.66 -19.32 -17.08
CA LEU A 55 7.44 -19.38 -17.88
C LEU A 55 7.66 -20.35 -19.03
N ASP A 56 7.13 -21.57 -18.88
CA ASP A 56 7.51 -22.74 -19.68
C ASP A 56 9.05 -22.90 -19.74
N GLU A 57 9.70 -22.47 -20.82
CA GLU A 57 11.16 -22.55 -21.01
C GLU A 57 11.87 -21.20 -20.83
N ALA A 58 11.14 -20.09 -20.72
CA ALA A 58 11.71 -18.74 -20.59
C ALA A 58 11.99 -18.39 -19.13
N LEU A 59 13.25 -18.10 -18.79
CA LEU A 59 13.66 -17.73 -17.45
C LEU A 59 13.65 -16.21 -17.25
N HIS A 60 12.88 -15.77 -16.26
CA HIS A 60 12.82 -14.41 -15.74
C HIS A 60 13.04 -14.43 -14.21
N GLY A 61 13.19 -13.25 -13.61
CA GLY A 61 13.13 -13.05 -12.16
C GLY A 61 12.00 -12.11 -11.76
N PHE A 62 11.53 -12.21 -10.52
CA PHE A 62 10.69 -11.18 -9.92
C PHE A 62 11.56 -10.08 -9.32
N VAL A 63 11.12 -8.82 -9.44
CA VAL A 63 11.75 -7.72 -8.71
C VAL A 63 11.57 -7.97 -7.20
N PRO A 64 12.68 -8.00 -6.42
CA PRO A 64 12.58 -8.29 -4.99
C PRO A 64 11.87 -7.15 -4.27
N SER A 65 11.00 -7.50 -3.32
CA SER A 65 10.39 -6.52 -2.42
C SER A 65 11.42 -5.95 -1.44
N ASN A 66 11.24 -4.71 -1.01
CA ASN A 66 12.07 -4.12 0.03
C ASN A 66 11.83 -4.84 1.36
N ALA A 67 12.84 -5.57 1.85
CA ALA A 67 12.74 -6.38 3.07
C ALA A 67 12.40 -5.54 4.33
N LEU A 68 12.72 -4.25 4.34
CA LEU A 68 12.36 -3.34 5.43
C LEU A 68 10.85 -3.10 5.53
N LEU A 69 10.12 -3.23 4.41
CA LEU A 69 8.67 -3.03 4.35
C LEU A 69 7.86 -4.30 4.68
N SER A 70 8.51 -5.46 4.83
CA SER A 70 7.84 -6.75 5.07
C SER A 70 6.82 -6.71 6.23
N PRO A 71 7.11 -6.12 7.41
CA PRO A 71 6.14 -6.09 8.51
C PRO A 71 4.89 -5.26 8.19
N GLN A 72 5.06 -4.16 7.44
CA GLN A 72 3.97 -3.29 7.04
C GLN A 72 3.17 -3.91 5.90
N ALA A 73 3.82 -4.63 4.98
CA ALA A 73 3.18 -5.40 3.91
C ALA A 73 2.29 -6.53 4.47
N GLU A 74 2.78 -7.26 5.49
CA GLU A 74 2.01 -8.29 6.19
C GLU A 74 0.78 -7.69 6.89
N LEU A 75 0.95 -6.56 7.61
CA LEU A 75 -0.16 -5.84 8.24
C LEU A 75 -1.19 -5.36 7.20
N PHE A 76 -0.72 -4.85 6.07
CA PHE A 76 -1.57 -4.39 4.97
C PHE A 76 -2.38 -5.53 4.38
N ALA A 77 -1.75 -6.69 4.14
CA ALA A 77 -2.42 -7.88 3.66
C ALA A 77 -3.52 -8.35 4.63
N SER A 78 -3.22 -8.36 5.95
CA SER A 78 -4.21 -8.68 6.98
C SER A 78 -5.39 -7.70 7.01
N ALA A 79 -5.12 -6.39 6.86
CA ALA A 79 -6.17 -5.38 6.75
C ALA A 79 -7.05 -5.61 5.50
N LEU A 80 -6.46 -5.93 4.35
CA LEU A 80 -7.22 -6.26 3.14
C LEU A 80 -8.07 -7.51 3.32
N GLU A 81 -7.50 -8.58 3.86
CA GLU A 81 -8.22 -9.84 4.11
C GLU A 81 -9.40 -9.65 5.08
N SER A 82 -9.29 -8.73 6.04
CA SER A 82 -10.38 -8.37 6.94
C SER A 82 -11.48 -7.55 6.24
N LEU A 83 -11.13 -6.65 5.32
CA LEU A 83 -12.09 -5.83 4.56
C LEU A 83 -12.79 -6.62 3.42
N ASP A 84 -12.11 -7.62 2.85
CA ASP A 84 -12.53 -8.34 1.64
C ASP A 84 -13.91 -9.03 1.68
N PRO A 85 -14.27 -9.78 2.74
CA PRO A 85 -15.52 -10.52 2.82
C PRO A 85 -16.77 -9.63 2.82
N GLU A 86 -16.60 -8.34 3.08
CA GLU A 86 -17.68 -7.42 3.38
C GLU A 86 -18.09 -6.55 2.19
N PHE A 87 -17.30 -6.54 1.11
CA PHE A 87 -17.55 -5.71 -0.08
C PHE A 87 -18.83 -6.07 -0.86
N SER A 88 -19.46 -7.22 -0.59
CA SER A 88 -20.60 -7.74 -1.38
C SER A 88 -21.96 -7.74 -0.67
N ARG A 89 -22.08 -7.24 0.57
CA ARG A 89 -23.23 -7.59 1.44
C ARG A 89 -24.06 -6.44 2.02
N GLN A 90 -23.73 -5.17 1.82
CA GLN A 90 -24.43 -4.08 2.52
C GLN A 90 -24.83 -2.91 1.62
N ALA A 91 -25.97 -2.29 1.93
CA ALA A 91 -26.52 -1.11 1.24
C ALA A 91 -25.76 0.19 1.55
N THR A 92 -24.95 0.20 2.62
CA THR A 92 -24.16 1.33 3.09
C THR A 92 -22.66 1.08 2.91
N LEU A 93 -21.94 2.08 2.39
CA LEU A 93 -20.49 2.01 2.19
C LEU A 93 -19.76 1.99 3.55
N ARG A 94 -19.05 0.89 3.85
CA ARG A 94 -18.18 0.79 5.03
C ARG A 94 -16.88 1.57 4.88
N SER A 95 -16.27 1.92 6.00
CA SER A 95 -14.99 2.63 6.03
C SER A 95 -13.88 1.87 5.30
N PRO A 96 -13.08 2.56 4.48
CA PRO A 96 -11.91 1.98 3.83
C PRO A 96 -10.65 2.03 4.71
N LEU A 97 -10.74 2.43 5.98
CA LEU A 97 -9.62 2.55 6.90
C LEU A 97 -9.32 1.20 7.59
N MET A 98 -8.19 1.14 8.29
CA MET A 98 -7.77 -0.08 9.00
C MET A 98 -8.85 -0.59 9.97
N PRO A 99 -9.32 -1.85 9.86
CA PRO A 99 -10.34 -2.40 10.76
C PRO A 99 -9.90 -2.48 12.22
N ALA A 100 -10.85 -2.29 13.14
CA ALA A 100 -10.59 -2.31 14.58
C ALA A 100 -10.16 -3.71 15.06
N GLU A 101 -10.66 -4.76 14.40
CA GLU A 101 -10.32 -6.15 14.66
C GLU A 101 -8.82 -6.39 14.48
N VAL A 102 -8.27 -5.91 13.36
CA VAL A 102 -6.84 -6.03 13.06
C VAL A 102 -6.01 -5.26 14.07
N ILE A 103 -6.43 -4.05 14.46
CA ILE A 103 -5.73 -3.25 15.47
C ILE A 103 -5.74 -3.97 16.83
N ASN A 104 -6.90 -4.46 17.25
CA ASN A 104 -7.05 -5.15 18.52
C ASN A 104 -6.19 -6.43 18.55
N GLU A 105 -6.28 -7.30 17.53
CA GLU A 105 -5.49 -8.52 17.44
C GLU A 105 -3.97 -8.26 17.54
N GLN A 106 -3.49 -7.19 16.92
CA GLN A 106 -2.07 -6.85 16.95
C GLN A 106 -1.63 -6.21 18.27
N SER A 107 -2.53 -5.53 18.99
CA SER A 107 -2.22 -4.73 20.18
C SER A 107 -1.79 -5.57 21.39
N HIS A 108 -2.16 -6.86 21.43
CA HIS A 108 -1.82 -7.76 22.53
C HIS A 108 -0.48 -8.47 22.31
N LEU A 109 0.15 -8.89 23.41
CA LEU A 109 1.31 -9.76 23.36
C LEU A 109 0.92 -11.14 22.83
N LEU A 110 1.77 -11.68 21.96
CA LEU A 110 1.66 -13.07 21.54
C LEU A 110 2.09 -14.01 22.68
N PRO A 111 1.59 -15.26 22.73
CA PRO A 111 1.97 -16.22 23.78
C PRO A 111 3.49 -16.40 23.94
N PHE A 112 4.22 -16.45 22.82
CA PHE A 112 5.69 -16.48 22.80
C PHE A 112 6.31 -15.24 23.47
N GLU A 113 5.75 -14.05 23.26
CA GLU A 113 6.27 -12.79 23.79
C GLU A 113 6.07 -12.71 25.30
N VAL A 114 4.93 -13.19 25.81
CA VAL A 114 4.68 -13.34 27.25
C VAL A 114 5.72 -14.26 27.89
N SER A 115 5.94 -15.45 27.31
CA SER A 115 6.97 -16.38 27.78
C SER A 115 8.38 -15.79 27.71
N LEU A 116 8.70 -15.06 26.63
CA LEU A 116 9.99 -14.41 26.47
C LEU A 116 10.26 -13.39 27.58
N LEU A 117 9.28 -12.53 27.86
CA LEU A 117 9.37 -11.52 28.91
C LEU A 117 9.58 -12.18 30.29
N ASP A 118 8.83 -13.24 30.59
CA ASP A 118 9.00 -14.01 31.83
C ASP A 118 10.42 -14.59 31.95
N VAL A 119 10.91 -15.26 30.90
CA VAL A 119 12.24 -15.89 30.88
C VAL A 119 13.37 -14.85 30.99
N ILE A 120 13.23 -13.69 30.35
CA ILE A 120 14.17 -12.57 30.47
C ILE A 120 14.17 -12.04 31.91
N SER A 121 13.00 -11.80 32.49
CA SER A 121 12.86 -11.25 33.84
C SER A 121 13.47 -12.15 34.91
N LYS A 122 13.32 -13.48 34.76
CA LYS A 122 13.93 -14.50 35.63
C LYS A 122 15.42 -14.73 35.36
N GLY A 123 16.00 -14.07 34.36
CA GLY A 123 17.43 -14.13 34.08
C GLY A 123 17.92 -15.45 33.48
N HIS A 124 17.05 -16.33 33.01
CA HIS A 124 17.46 -17.65 32.50
C HIS A 124 18.38 -17.55 31.28
N LEU A 125 18.08 -16.66 30.32
CA LEU A 125 18.94 -16.44 29.16
C LEU A 125 20.30 -15.83 29.54
N HIS A 126 20.33 -15.00 30.59
CA HIS A 126 21.56 -14.40 31.11
C HIS A 126 22.45 -15.45 31.77
N GLN A 127 21.87 -16.37 32.55
CA GLN A 127 22.61 -17.47 33.16
C GLN A 127 23.24 -18.38 32.11
N VAL A 128 22.51 -18.72 31.03
CA VAL A 128 23.08 -19.48 29.91
C VAL A 128 24.24 -18.73 29.24
N SER A 129 24.12 -17.42 29.06
CA SER A 129 25.18 -16.61 28.45
C SER A 129 26.44 -16.51 29.32
N LEU A 130 26.27 -16.30 30.64
CA LEU A 130 27.37 -16.11 31.58
C LEU A 130 28.03 -17.41 32.02
N ARG A 131 27.25 -18.49 32.13
CA ARG A 131 27.69 -19.81 32.61
C ARG A 131 27.19 -20.91 31.66
N PRO A 132 27.70 -20.96 30.42
CA PRO A 132 27.30 -21.98 29.47
C PRO A 132 27.74 -23.36 29.91
N ARG A 133 27.07 -24.41 29.41
CA ARG A 133 27.57 -25.77 29.56
C ARG A 133 28.69 -25.96 28.55
N LEU A 134 29.84 -26.39 29.05
CA LEU A 134 31.05 -26.63 28.26
C LEU A 134 31.28 -28.12 28.14
N ASP A 135 31.73 -28.54 26.97
CA ASP A 135 32.36 -29.85 26.80
C ASP A 135 33.88 -29.66 26.69
N LEU A 136 34.65 -30.72 26.86
CA LEU A 136 36.11 -30.70 26.77
C LEU A 136 36.55 -31.25 25.42
N HIS A 137 37.11 -30.39 24.57
CA HIS A 137 37.78 -30.83 23.36
C HIS A 137 39.25 -31.14 23.65
N TYR A 138 39.78 -32.19 23.02
CA TYR A 138 41.16 -32.61 23.22
C TYR A 138 41.92 -32.60 21.91
N GLU A 139 42.89 -31.71 21.81
CA GLU A 139 43.80 -31.62 20.67
C GLU A 139 45.18 -32.16 21.03
N ASN A 140 45.81 -32.84 20.08
CA ASN A 140 47.18 -33.31 20.20
C ASN A 140 48.08 -32.39 19.38
N GLU A 141 49.04 -31.72 20.02
CA GLU A 141 49.97 -30.81 19.38
C GLU A 141 51.41 -31.12 19.81
N VAL A 142 52.37 -31.01 18.89
CA VAL A 142 53.81 -31.16 19.20
C VAL A 142 54.33 -29.85 19.79
N THR A 143 54.60 -29.84 21.09
CA THR A 143 55.05 -28.63 21.81
C THR A 143 56.34 -28.89 22.58
N ASP A 144 57.01 -27.83 23.03
CA ASP A 144 58.20 -27.98 23.86
C ASP A 144 57.87 -28.74 25.15
N VAL A 145 58.76 -29.65 25.56
CA VAL A 145 58.55 -30.55 26.71
C VAL A 145 58.16 -29.77 27.98
N ALA A 146 58.69 -28.56 28.16
CA ALA A 146 58.40 -27.71 29.31
C ALA A 146 56.93 -27.23 29.36
N ARG A 147 56.25 -27.13 28.20
CA ARG A 147 54.84 -26.71 28.10
C ARG A 147 53.87 -27.91 28.17
N ALA A 148 54.37 -29.12 27.94
CA ALA A 148 53.55 -30.33 27.92
C ALA A 148 53.15 -30.78 29.34
N LYS A 149 51.86 -30.62 29.70
CA LYS A 149 51.32 -31.15 30.96
C LYS A 149 50.94 -32.63 30.89
N ARG A 150 50.47 -33.10 29.73
CA ARG A 150 50.04 -34.50 29.51
C ARG A 150 50.44 -34.96 28.13
N MET A 151 51.03 -36.15 28.02
CA MET A 151 51.40 -36.73 26.74
C MET A 151 50.18 -37.28 26.01
N ALA A 152 50.14 -37.11 24.69
CA ALA A 152 49.12 -37.71 23.84
C ALA A 152 49.30 -39.23 23.72
N LYS A 153 48.23 -39.94 23.35
CA LYS A 153 48.31 -41.37 23.03
C LYS A 153 49.19 -41.53 21.78
N GLY A 154 50.30 -42.25 21.89
CA GLY A 154 51.27 -42.41 20.80
C GLY A 154 52.42 -41.39 20.82
N ALA A 155 52.54 -40.55 21.85
CA ALA A 155 53.63 -39.57 21.96
C ALA A 155 55.03 -40.19 21.85
N LEU A 156 55.25 -41.38 22.42
CA LEU A 156 56.51 -42.11 22.32
C LEU A 156 56.79 -42.60 20.89
N VAL A 157 55.75 -43.03 20.17
CA VAL A 157 55.87 -43.48 18.77
C VAL A 157 56.17 -42.29 17.85
N HIS A 158 55.48 -41.17 18.06
CA HIS A 158 55.78 -39.92 17.35
C HIS A 158 57.21 -39.46 17.64
N LEU A 159 57.65 -39.51 18.90
CA LEU A 159 59.01 -39.12 19.27
C LEU A 159 60.06 -40.03 18.62
N ALA A 160 59.82 -41.34 18.56
CA ALA A 160 60.74 -42.29 17.94
C ALA A 160 60.84 -42.12 16.40
N SER A 161 59.76 -41.67 15.76
CA SER A 161 59.69 -41.47 14.30
C SER A 161 60.20 -40.12 13.82
N HIS A 162 60.30 -39.12 14.70
CA HIS A 162 60.62 -37.73 14.35
C HIS A 162 61.86 -37.25 15.12
N SER A 163 63.04 -37.52 14.56
CA SER A 163 64.36 -37.19 15.16
C SER A 163 64.59 -35.69 15.38
N GLU A 164 63.90 -34.84 14.63
CA GLU A 164 63.90 -33.38 14.78
C GLU A 164 63.27 -32.91 16.09
N CYS A 165 62.48 -33.76 16.76
CA CYS A 165 61.91 -33.49 18.07
C CYS A 165 62.91 -33.75 19.21
N TRP A 166 64.12 -34.22 18.91
CA TRP A 166 65.13 -34.59 19.90
C TRP A 166 66.00 -33.39 20.29
N GLN A 167 66.36 -33.28 21.57
CA GLN A 167 67.36 -32.32 22.02
C GLN A 167 68.76 -32.93 21.98
N ARG A 168 68.90 -34.17 22.47
CA ARG A 168 70.14 -34.95 22.42
C ARG A 168 69.84 -36.45 22.50
N GLN A 169 70.66 -37.25 21.84
CA GLN A 169 70.64 -38.71 21.98
C GLN A 169 71.70 -39.12 23.02
N THR A 170 71.35 -40.05 23.90
CA THR A 170 72.26 -40.66 24.89
C THR A 170 72.33 -42.16 24.65
N LEU A 171 73.33 -42.83 25.25
CA LEU A 171 73.49 -44.29 25.14
C LEU A 171 72.27 -45.06 25.71
N SER A 172 71.45 -44.41 26.55
CA SER A 172 70.30 -45.00 27.23
C SER A 172 68.95 -44.61 26.60
N GLY A 173 68.94 -43.72 25.59
CA GLY A 173 67.70 -43.26 24.97
C GLY A 173 67.80 -41.86 24.37
N VAL A 174 66.65 -41.22 24.19
CA VAL A 174 66.54 -39.90 23.58
C VAL A 174 66.00 -38.92 24.60
N ILE A 175 66.60 -37.73 24.70
CA ILE A 175 66.07 -36.63 25.48
C ILE A 175 65.29 -35.71 24.52
N PRO A 176 63.95 -35.64 24.65
CA PRO A 176 63.13 -34.84 23.74
C PRO A 176 63.30 -33.34 23.98
N ARG A 177 63.28 -32.56 22.89
CA ARG A 177 63.07 -31.10 22.92
C ARG A 177 61.59 -30.77 22.83
N LYS A 178 60.88 -31.47 21.94
CA LYS A 178 59.43 -31.37 21.72
C LYS A 178 58.76 -32.73 21.86
N VAL A 179 57.53 -32.75 22.36
CA VAL A 179 56.72 -33.97 22.54
C VAL A 179 55.29 -33.71 22.09
N LEU A 180 54.66 -34.72 21.49
CA LEU A 180 53.24 -34.72 21.20
C LEU A 180 52.45 -34.71 22.52
N ALA A 181 51.91 -33.55 22.87
CA ALA A 181 51.16 -33.30 24.09
C ALA A 181 49.67 -33.20 23.78
N ARG A 182 48.84 -33.55 24.77
CA ARG A 182 47.38 -33.42 24.69
C ARG A 182 46.96 -32.20 25.49
N PHE A 183 46.36 -31.23 24.83
CA PHE A 183 45.75 -30.07 25.46
C PHE A 183 44.24 -30.28 25.59
N SER A 184 43.67 -29.74 26.66
CA SER A 184 42.23 -29.69 26.86
C SER A 184 41.78 -28.25 26.66
N GLU A 185 40.91 -28.02 25.69
CA GLU A 185 40.30 -26.73 25.42
C GLU A 185 38.80 -26.80 25.71
N ASP A 186 38.24 -25.70 26.20
CA ASP A 186 36.81 -25.59 26.44
C ASP A 186 36.07 -25.44 25.11
N ASP A 187 35.17 -26.39 24.82
CA ASP A 187 34.33 -26.37 23.62
C ASP A 187 33.01 -25.64 23.90
N TYR A 188 32.92 -24.41 23.39
CA TYR A 188 31.70 -23.60 23.44
C TYR A 188 30.71 -23.98 22.33
N ASN A 189 31.10 -24.76 21.33
CA ASN A 189 30.31 -25.06 20.13
C ASN A 189 29.45 -26.33 20.29
N THR A 190 29.01 -26.63 21.51
CA THR A 190 28.05 -27.70 21.78
C THR A 190 26.73 -27.44 21.04
N TYR A 191 25.96 -28.50 20.80
CA TYR A 191 24.68 -28.40 20.11
C TYR A 191 23.72 -27.43 20.83
N GLU A 192 23.64 -27.49 22.15
CA GLU A 192 22.78 -26.65 22.98
C GLU A 192 23.18 -25.18 22.93
N ASN A 193 24.49 -24.89 22.95
CA ASN A 193 25.01 -23.53 22.84
C ASN A 193 24.71 -22.94 21.45
N ARG A 194 24.81 -23.77 20.39
CA ARG A 194 24.38 -23.38 19.04
C ARG A 194 22.89 -23.10 18.98
N VAL A 195 22.06 -23.94 19.59
CA VAL A 195 20.60 -23.72 19.68
C VAL A 195 20.32 -22.40 20.38
N TYR A 196 20.97 -22.11 21.51
CA TYR A 196 20.84 -20.84 22.22
C TYR A 196 21.21 -19.64 21.32
N ALA A 197 22.38 -19.66 20.69
CA ALA A 197 22.83 -18.55 19.86
C ALA A 197 21.88 -18.30 18.67
N ARG A 198 21.44 -19.37 17.99
CA ARG A 198 20.49 -19.28 16.87
C ARG A 198 19.08 -18.91 17.33
N LEU A 199 18.70 -19.24 18.55
CA LEU A 199 17.45 -18.78 19.14
C LEU A 199 17.48 -17.25 19.24
N LEU A 200 18.55 -16.66 19.78
CA LEU A 200 18.67 -15.20 19.90
C LEU A 200 18.52 -14.50 18.55
N ASP A 201 19.10 -15.04 17.47
CA ASP A 201 18.91 -14.50 16.11
C ASP A 201 17.47 -14.58 15.60
N ARG A 202 16.73 -15.63 15.99
CA ARG A 202 15.32 -15.79 15.62
C ARG A 202 14.44 -14.85 16.43
N ILE A 203 14.71 -14.71 17.73
CA ILE A 203 14.00 -13.79 18.63
C ILE A 203 14.19 -12.34 18.17
N GLU A 204 15.43 -11.93 17.90
CA GLU A 204 15.72 -10.56 17.43
C GLU A 204 14.96 -10.22 16.14
N ARG A 205 14.96 -11.13 15.16
CA ARG A 205 14.18 -10.94 13.92
C ARG A 205 12.68 -10.87 14.16
N HIS A 206 12.14 -11.70 15.05
CA HIS A 206 10.73 -11.65 15.44
C HIS A 206 10.36 -10.32 16.10
N LEU A 207 11.15 -9.90 17.11
CA LEU A 207 10.94 -8.65 17.83
C LEU A 207 11.03 -7.44 16.90
N TRP A 208 12.02 -7.40 16.00
CA TRP A 208 12.15 -6.33 15.03
C TRP A 208 10.90 -6.21 14.15
N ARG A 209 10.39 -7.33 13.60
CA ARG A 209 9.16 -7.32 12.78
C ARG A 209 7.96 -6.83 13.59
N ARG A 210 7.75 -7.39 14.80
CA ARG A 210 6.63 -7.02 15.66
C ARG A 210 6.68 -5.56 16.07
N ILE A 211 7.84 -5.05 16.47
CA ILE A 211 8.02 -3.63 16.83
C ILE A 211 7.66 -2.73 15.62
N ALA A 212 8.16 -3.05 14.42
CA ALA A 212 7.84 -2.28 13.22
C ALA A 212 6.34 -2.29 12.88
N THR A 213 5.66 -3.43 13.01
CA THR A 213 4.21 -3.54 12.84
C THR A 213 3.45 -2.67 13.84
N LEU A 214 3.82 -2.75 15.13
CA LEU A 214 3.18 -1.96 16.18
C LEU A 214 3.42 -0.45 16.00
N GLU A 215 4.63 -0.04 15.61
CA GLU A 215 4.94 1.37 15.34
C GLU A 215 4.09 1.94 14.20
N GLN A 216 3.82 1.15 13.15
CA GLN A 216 2.94 1.55 12.05
C GLN A 216 1.49 1.77 12.53
N ILE A 217 0.97 0.88 13.36
CA ILE A 217 -0.39 1.01 13.93
C ILE A 217 -0.43 2.22 14.87
N GLN A 218 0.56 2.35 15.76
CA GLN A 218 0.68 3.49 16.68
C GLN A 218 0.66 4.81 15.91
N GLY A 219 1.43 4.92 14.82
CA GLY A 219 1.44 6.12 13.99
C GLY A 219 0.09 6.45 13.36
N THR A 220 -0.69 5.43 12.98
CA THR A 220 -2.05 5.61 12.43
C THR A 220 -3.01 6.09 13.51
N LEU A 221 -2.98 5.48 14.71
CA LEU A 221 -3.79 5.89 15.86
C LEU A 221 -3.45 7.31 16.32
N SER A 222 -2.16 7.66 16.40
CA SER A 222 -1.71 9.01 16.76
C SER A 222 -2.21 10.05 15.76
N LYS A 223 -2.11 9.79 14.45
CA LYS A 223 -2.68 10.68 13.42
C LYS A 223 -4.19 10.85 13.59
N ALA A 224 -4.92 9.76 13.84
CA ALA A 224 -6.36 9.84 14.08
C ALA A 224 -6.70 10.67 15.34
N LEU A 225 -5.91 10.53 16.41
CA LEU A 225 -6.06 11.33 17.62
C LEU A 225 -5.82 12.83 17.38
N GLU A 226 -4.81 13.18 16.56
CA GLU A 226 -4.54 14.56 16.17
C GLU A 226 -5.74 15.21 15.47
N PHE A 227 -6.49 14.47 14.66
CA PHE A 227 -7.68 14.99 13.96
C PHE A 227 -8.83 15.41 14.87
N TYR A 228 -8.98 14.81 16.05
CA TYR A 228 -10.04 15.20 16.99
C TYR A 228 -9.83 16.61 17.58
N GLY A 229 -8.60 17.13 17.55
CA GLY A 229 -8.24 18.44 18.11
C GLY A 229 -7.41 19.32 17.17
N ALA A 230 -7.45 19.06 15.87
CA ALA A 230 -6.62 19.77 14.90
C ALA A 230 -7.12 21.20 14.66
N ASP A 231 -6.36 22.18 15.16
CA ASP A 231 -6.55 23.59 14.83
C ASP A 231 -6.02 23.88 13.41
N GLY A 232 -6.81 24.59 12.61
CA GLY A 232 -6.41 25.02 11.26
C GLY A 232 -6.80 24.08 10.11
N LEU A 233 -7.50 22.97 10.39
CA LEU A 233 -8.22 22.20 9.38
C LEU A 233 -9.62 22.77 9.16
N ASP A 234 -10.13 22.67 7.92
CA ASP A 234 -11.54 22.94 7.70
C ASP A 234 -12.40 21.87 8.39
N HIS A 235 -13.40 22.31 9.14
CA HIS A 235 -14.29 21.44 9.89
C HIS A 235 -14.96 20.36 9.01
N ARG A 236 -15.23 20.60 7.72
CA ARG A 236 -15.84 19.60 6.83
C ARG A 236 -14.87 18.48 6.48
N LEU A 237 -13.59 18.81 6.32
CA LEU A 237 -12.53 17.80 6.15
C LEU A 237 -12.41 16.96 7.42
N ALA A 238 -12.32 17.61 8.58
CA ALA A 238 -12.24 16.92 9.87
C ALA A 238 -13.45 16.01 10.10
N ILE A 239 -14.67 16.49 9.86
CA ILE A 239 -15.91 15.68 9.96
C ILE A 239 -15.87 14.49 9.00
N ALA A 240 -15.46 14.67 7.74
CA ALA A 240 -15.41 13.58 6.77
C ALA A 240 -14.44 12.47 7.18
N ILE A 241 -13.24 12.84 7.64
CA ILE A 241 -12.23 11.88 8.12
C ILE A 241 -12.69 11.21 9.41
N CYS A 242 -13.18 11.99 10.39
CA CYS A 242 -13.70 11.46 11.64
C CYS A 242 -14.93 10.56 11.45
N ALA A 243 -15.77 10.81 10.44
CA ALA A 243 -16.91 9.95 10.12
C ALA A 243 -16.46 8.58 9.58
N LEU A 244 -15.42 8.55 8.74
CA LEU A 244 -14.85 7.28 8.25
C LEU A 244 -14.11 6.54 9.36
N TRP A 245 -13.33 7.24 10.17
CA TRP A 245 -12.64 6.65 11.32
C TRP A 245 -13.62 6.20 12.41
N GLY A 246 -14.70 6.95 12.60
CA GLY A 246 -15.79 6.67 13.55
C GLY A 246 -16.49 5.33 13.32
N GLN A 247 -16.49 4.82 12.09
CA GLN A 247 -16.99 3.49 11.75
C GLN A 247 -16.04 2.37 12.18
N THR A 248 -14.77 2.69 12.42
CA THR A 248 -13.76 1.78 12.98
C THR A 248 -13.76 1.87 14.50
N PHE A 249 -13.62 3.08 15.05
CA PHE A 249 -13.71 3.35 16.48
C PHE A 249 -14.79 4.38 16.77
N SER A 250 -15.79 4.00 17.56
CA SER A 250 -16.98 4.81 17.80
C SER A 250 -16.71 6.20 18.42
N ASN A 251 -15.59 6.37 19.11
CA ASN A 251 -15.22 7.64 19.74
C ASN A 251 -13.70 7.79 19.96
N GLN A 252 -13.30 8.98 20.41
CA GLN A 252 -11.92 9.32 20.75
C GLN A 252 -11.37 8.48 21.92
N GLU A 253 -12.21 8.16 22.92
CA GLU A 253 -11.82 7.36 24.10
C GLU A 253 -11.35 5.96 23.69
N MET A 254 -12.11 5.25 22.86
CA MET A 254 -11.76 3.93 22.34
C MET A 254 -10.46 3.97 21.51
N THR A 255 -10.27 5.02 20.70
CA THR A 255 -9.02 5.22 19.95
C THR A 255 -7.84 5.43 20.90
N SER A 256 -8.03 6.20 21.97
CA SER A 256 -7.02 6.46 23.00
C SER A 256 -6.68 5.21 23.82
N GLU A 257 -7.66 4.39 24.19
CA GLU A 257 -7.46 3.13 24.89
C GLU A 257 -6.65 2.13 24.06
N ALA A 258 -7.00 1.97 22.78
CA ALA A 258 -6.25 1.13 21.85
C ALA A 258 -4.80 1.61 21.70
N SER A 259 -4.61 2.94 21.57
CA SER A 259 -3.29 3.57 21.51
C SER A 259 -2.48 3.34 22.80
N HIS A 260 -3.12 3.43 23.97
CA HIS A 260 -2.45 3.20 25.25
C HIS A 260 -1.98 1.75 25.38
N LEU A 261 -2.89 0.78 25.18
CA LEU A 261 -2.58 -0.65 25.23
C LEU A 261 -1.43 -1.01 24.28
N LEU A 262 -1.50 -0.54 23.04
CA LEU A 262 -0.46 -0.79 22.04
C LEU A 262 0.87 -0.17 22.47
N GLY A 263 0.85 1.05 23.02
CA GLY A 263 2.02 1.73 23.56
C GLY A 263 2.68 0.95 24.71
N GLU A 264 1.91 0.27 25.57
CA GLU A 264 2.43 -0.61 26.61
C GLU A 264 3.11 -1.85 26.03
N THR A 265 2.45 -2.55 25.11
CA THR A 265 3.00 -3.71 24.41
C THR A 265 4.31 -3.34 23.69
N LEU A 266 4.32 -2.23 22.96
CA LEU A 266 5.49 -1.72 22.26
C LEU A 266 6.66 -1.45 23.21
N ARG A 267 6.39 -0.85 24.38
CA ARG A 267 7.40 -0.57 25.42
C ARG A 267 8.03 -1.86 25.94
N GLN A 268 7.22 -2.88 26.21
CA GLN A 268 7.69 -4.18 26.68
C GLN A 268 8.53 -4.90 25.62
N LEU A 269 8.11 -4.91 24.36
CA LEU A 269 8.87 -5.52 23.27
C LEU A 269 10.19 -4.79 22.99
N LYS A 270 10.21 -3.45 23.06
CA LYS A 270 11.46 -2.66 22.96
C LYS A 270 12.44 -3.00 24.09
N ALA A 271 11.94 -3.18 25.32
CA ALA A 271 12.77 -3.62 26.44
C ALA A 271 13.34 -5.03 26.22
N ALA A 272 12.51 -5.98 25.75
CA ALA A 272 12.97 -7.32 25.38
C ALA A 272 14.03 -7.27 24.27
N SER A 273 13.82 -6.46 23.23
CA SER A 273 14.79 -6.30 22.14
C SER A 273 16.13 -5.78 22.64
N LYS A 274 16.14 -4.84 23.58
CA LYS A 274 17.37 -4.33 24.21
C LYS A 274 18.08 -5.42 25.02
N ALA A 275 17.34 -6.23 25.77
CA ALA A 275 17.91 -7.34 26.54
C ALA A 275 18.55 -8.40 25.62
N ILE A 276 17.85 -8.77 24.54
CA ILE A 276 18.38 -9.71 23.54
C ILE A 276 19.62 -9.15 22.85
N ALA A 277 19.62 -7.87 22.46
CA ALA A 277 20.79 -7.22 21.89
C ALA A 277 22.00 -7.26 22.85
N GLY A 278 21.78 -7.03 24.15
CA GLY A 278 22.83 -7.16 25.17
C GLY A 278 23.42 -8.58 25.29
N LEU A 279 22.57 -9.61 25.24
CA LEU A 279 22.99 -11.01 25.25
C LEU A 279 23.81 -11.40 24.01
N LYS A 280 23.58 -10.75 22.87
CA LYS A 280 24.36 -10.97 21.64
C LYS A 280 25.72 -10.28 21.64
N GLN A 281 25.93 -9.28 22.49
CA GLN A 281 27.19 -8.52 22.57
C GLN A 281 28.23 -9.18 23.48
N THR A 282 27.80 -10.02 24.43
CA THR A 282 28.65 -10.55 25.51
C THR A 282 28.36 -12.02 25.82
N GLY A 283 29.26 -12.68 26.57
CA GLY A 283 29.07 -14.04 27.05
C GLY A 283 29.18 -15.11 25.95
N LEU A 284 28.29 -16.11 25.97
CA LEU A 284 28.34 -17.28 25.09
C LEU A 284 28.21 -16.94 23.60
N TYR A 285 27.34 -15.99 23.24
CA TYR A 285 26.99 -15.73 21.84
C TYR A 285 28.19 -15.46 20.91
N PRO A 286 29.13 -14.54 21.23
CA PRO A 286 30.28 -14.27 20.37
C PRO A 286 31.26 -15.45 20.23
N LEU A 287 31.20 -16.43 21.15
CA LEU A 287 32.08 -17.60 21.16
C LEU A 287 31.56 -18.72 20.22
N VAL A 288 30.31 -18.65 19.77
CA VAL A 288 29.70 -19.66 18.89
C VAL A 288 29.83 -19.25 17.41
N PRO A 289 30.41 -20.10 16.54
CA PRO A 289 30.56 -19.79 15.11
C PRO A 289 29.23 -19.49 14.41
N ARG A 290 29.20 -18.46 13.55
CA ARG A 290 28.02 -18.07 12.76
C ARG A 290 27.57 -19.13 11.75
N SER A 291 28.51 -19.91 11.22
CA SER A 291 28.26 -21.02 10.29
C SER A 291 27.59 -22.23 10.95
N ALA A 292 27.61 -22.30 12.29
CA ALA A 292 27.06 -23.40 13.06
C ALA A 292 25.52 -23.31 13.10
N GLN A 293 24.86 -23.81 12.05
CA GLN A 293 23.40 -23.87 11.96
C GLN A 293 22.83 -24.99 12.83
N ALA A 294 21.72 -24.75 13.52
CA ALA A 294 20.94 -25.83 14.13
C ALA A 294 19.94 -26.35 13.09
N SER A 295 19.85 -27.67 12.93
CA SER A 295 18.87 -28.34 12.06
C SER A 295 17.46 -27.78 12.27
N GLY A 296 16.62 -27.75 11.23
CA GLY A 296 15.28 -27.13 11.30
C GLY A 296 14.36 -27.72 12.39
N GLY A 297 14.63 -28.95 12.84
CA GLY A 297 14.00 -29.58 14.00
C GLY A 297 14.89 -29.52 15.24
N LEU A 298 14.29 -29.17 16.39
CA LEU A 298 14.97 -29.19 17.68
C LEU A 298 15.06 -30.64 18.18
N HIS A 299 16.28 -31.19 18.27
CA HIS A 299 16.55 -32.41 19.02
C HIS A 299 16.57 -32.10 20.52
N LEU A 300 15.63 -32.66 21.28
CA LEU A 300 15.58 -32.52 22.74
C LEU A 300 16.65 -33.41 23.38
N THR A 301 17.70 -32.80 23.89
CA THR A 301 18.76 -33.47 24.67
C THR A 301 18.43 -33.45 26.16
N ASN A 302 19.17 -34.21 26.98
CA ASN A 302 19.02 -34.17 28.44
C ASN A 302 19.24 -32.77 29.01
N ILE A 303 20.18 -32.00 28.47
CA ILE A 303 20.46 -30.62 28.88
C ILE A 303 19.27 -29.72 28.54
N LEU A 304 18.78 -29.77 27.30
CA LEU A 304 17.61 -28.99 26.87
C LEU A 304 16.30 -29.41 27.55
N SER A 305 16.25 -30.57 28.19
CA SER A 305 15.02 -31.07 28.83
C SER A 305 15.02 -30.83 30.34
N HIS A 306 16.16 -30.97 31.02
CA HIS A 306 16.21 -31.04 32.49
C HIS A 306 17.06 -29.95 33.14
N ASP A 307 17.96 -29.29 32.41
CA ASP A 307 18.75 -28.21 33.01
C ASP A 307 17.85 -27.01 33.37
N ALA A 308 18.13 -26.39 34.52
CA ALA A 308 17.31 -25.33 35.09
C ALA A 308 17.13 -24.13 34.15
N HIS A 309 18.08 -23.87 33.26
CA HIS A 309 18.07 -22.73 32.35
C HIS A 309 17.89 -23.14 30.89
N TYR A 310 18.56 -24.20 30.42
CA TYR A 310 18.45 -24.64 29.02
C TYR A 310 17.06 -25.16 28.65
N ARG A 311 16.27 -25.66 29.62
CA ARG A 311 14.87 -26.02 29.36
C ARG A 311 14.04 -24.87 28.80
N HIS A 312 14.32 -23.63 29.23
CA HIS A 312 13.60 -22.45 28.76
C HIS A 312 14.00 -22.07 27.33
N VAL A 313 15.23 -22.38 26.91
CA VAL A 313 15.68 -22.21 25.52
C VAL A 313 14.86 -23.11 24.59
N ALA A 314 14.66 -24.37 24.99
CA ALA A 314 13.85 -25.32 24.22
C ALA A 314 12.38 -24.88 24.11
N VAL A 315 11.78 -24.43 25.23
CA VAL A 315 10.40 -23.92 25.25
C VAL A 315 10.24 -22.72 24.31
N LEU A 316 11.11 -21.70 24.44
CA LEU A 316 11.05 -20.51 23.59
C LEU A 316 11.26 -20.83 22.11
N TRP A 317 12.14 -21.79 21.78
CA TRP A 317 12.35 -22.23 20.41
C TRP A 317 11.07 -22.81 19.80
N GLU A 318 10.39 -23.69 20.53
CA GLU A 318 9.16 -24.31 20.05
C GLU A 318 7.99 -23.34 19.97
N GLU A 319 7.85 -22.43 20.94
CA GLU A 319 6.83 -21.38 20.90
C GLU A 319 7.06 -20.41 19.74
N LEU A 320 8.30 -19.96 19.54
CA LEU A 320 8.63 -19.10 18.41
C LEU A 320 8.38 -19.80 17.07
N ARG A 321 8.70 -21.10 16.98
CA ARG A 321 8.43 -21.90 15.78
C ARG A 321 6.92 -22.01 15.49
N LYS A 322 6.07 -22.10 16.52
CA LYS A 322 4.61 -22.09 16.35
C LYS A 322 4.12 -20.75 15.81
N VAL A 323 4.64 -19.64 16.34
CA VAL A 323 4.29 -18.28 15.88
C VAL A 323 4.75 -18.03 14.45
N GLN A 324 5.94 -18.51 14.07
CA GLN A 324 6.47 -18.35 12.71
C GLN A 324 5.83 -19.29 11.67
N GLY A 325 4.92 -20.18 12.09
CA GLY A 325 4.28 -21.20 11.25
C GLY A 325 5.22 -22.37 10.90
N ARG A 326 4.71 -23.61 11.00
CA ARG A 326 5.39 -24.81 10.44
C ARG A 326 5.47 -24.67 8.91
N ALA A 327 6.60 -25.11 8.33
CA ALA A 327 6.87 -25.33 6.90
C ALA A 327 6.14 -24.34 5.96
N GLY A 328 6.87 -23.37 5.40
CA GLY A 328 6.30 -22.37 4.50
C GLY A 328 5.32 -22.97 3.48
N LYS A 329 4.16 -22.31 3.32
CA LYS A 329 3.10 -22.71 2.37
C LYS A 329 3.72 -23.19 1.04
N PRO A 330 3.24 -24.29 0.44
CA PRO A 330 3.77 -24.77 -0.83
C PRO A 330 3.65 -23.66 -1.90
N PRO A 331 4.54 -23.64 -2.91
CA PRO A 331 4.57 -22.56 -3.90
C PRO A 331 3.22 -22.28 -4.57
N GLN A 332 2.46 -23.33 -4.90
CA GLN A 332 1.12 -23.23 -5.47
C GLN A 332 0.13 -22.47 -4.57
N GLU A 333 0.13 -22.74 -3.27
CA GLU A 333 -0.74 -22.04 -2.31
C GLU A 333 -0.33 -20.59 -2.12
N ARG A 334 0.97 -20.29 -2.12
CA ARG A 334 1.47 -18.91 -2.04
C ARG A 334 1.11 -18.09 -3.27
N LEU A 335 1.27 -18.68 -4.45
CA LEU A 335 0.84 -18.08 -5.70
C LEU A 335 -0.65 -17.75 -5.67
N GLN A 336 -1.48 -18.70 -5.21
CA GLN A 336 -2.92 -18.50 -5.08
C GLN A 336 -3.26 -17.40 -4.07
N GLN A 337 -2.59 -17.36 -2.91
CA GLN A 337 -2.77 -16.31 -1.92
C GLN A 337 -2.43 -14.92 -2.51
N ASN A 338 -1.30 -14.80 -3.21
CA ASN A 338 -0.88 -13.54 -3.82
C ASN A 338 -1.87 -13.04 -4.89
N ARG A 339 -2.49 -13.95 -5.65
CA ARG A 339 -3.59 -13.59 -6.57
C ARG A 339 -4.84 -13.13 -5.83
N GLN A 340 -5.21 -13.81 -4.75
CA GLN A 340 -6.34 -13.43 -3.92
C GLN A 340 -6.14 -12.03 -3.33
N LEU A 341 -4.94 -11.74 -2.82
CA LEU A 341 -4.59 -10.41 -2.33
C LEU A 341 -4.66 -9.34 -3.43
N ALA A 342 -4.16 -9.61 -4.64
CA ALA A 342 -4.29 -8.68 -5.76
C ALA A 342 -5.76 -8.42 -6.14
N SER A 343 -6.61 -9.44 -6.06
CA SER A 343 -8.06 -9.32 -6.28
C SER A 343 -8.76 -8.55 -5.17
N ALA A 344 -8.44 -8.82 -3.91
CA ALA A 344 -8.93 -8.09 -2.75
C ALA A 344 -8.54 -6.60 -2.81
N TYR A 345 -7.29 -6.32 -3.22
CA TYR A 345 -6.81 -4.96 -3.41
C TYR A 345 -7.55 -4.22 -4.54
N SER A 346 -7.90 -4.92 -5.61
CA SER A 346 -8.77 -4.35 -6.64
C SER A 346 -10.15 -4.00 -6.09
N ARG A 347 -10.79 -4.89 -5.32
CA ARG A 347 -12.09 -4.59 -4.67
C ARG A 347 -11.99 -3.41 -3.70
N TYR A 348 -10.89 -3.33 -2.95
CA TYR A 348 -10.61 -2.19 -2.07
C TYR A 348 -10.52 -0.85 -2.84
N ALA A 349 -9.87 -0.83 -4.01
CA ALA A 349 -9.88 0.34 -4.89
C ALA A 349 -11.30 0.74 -5.33
N GLY A 350 -12.14 -0.26 -5.63
CA GLY A 350 -13.56 -0.04 -5.93
C GLY A 350 -14.34 0.58 -4.76
N LEU A 351 -14.10 0.12 -3.53
CA LEU A 351 -14.68 0.74 -2.33
C LEU A 351 -14.25 2.20 -2.20
N MET A 352 -12.95 2.49 -2.39
CA MET A 352 -12.41 3.84 -2.33
C MET A 352 -13.06 4.76 -3.38
N LEU A 353 -13.22 4.28 -4.62
CA LEU A 353 -13.88 5.02 -5.69
C LEU A 353 -15.36 5.28 -5.40
N ARG A 354 -16.09 4.33 -4.80
CA ARG A 354 -17.49 4.55 -4.40
C ARG A 354 -17.63 5.66 -3.35
N HIS A 355 -16.75 5.70 -2.35
CA HIS A 355 -16.70 6.81 -1.40
C HIS A 355 -16.39 8.14 -2.10
N ALA A 356 -15.41 8.15 -3.00
CA ALA A 356 -15.06 9.35 -3.77
C ALA A 356 -16.20 9.84 -4.67
N LEU A 357 -16.99 8.92 -5.24
CA LEU A 357 -18.11 9.19 -6.15
C LEU A 357 -19.45 9.42 -5.42
N ALA A 358 -19.52 9.26 -4.10
CA ALA A 358 -20.75 9.44 -3.33
C ALA A 358 -21.50 10.75 -3.63
N PRO A 359 -20.85 11.92 -3.79
CA PRO A 359 -21.55 13.17 -4.15
C PRO A 359 -22.27 13.15 -5.51
N TYR A 360 -21.91 12.22 -6.40
CA TYR A 360 -22.42 12.14 -7.78
C TYR A 360 -23.34 10.94 -7.99
N LEU A 361 -23.06 9.82 -7.33
CA LEU A 361 -23.76 8.54 -7.54
C LEU A 361 -24.61 8.10 -6.36
N ASP A 362 -24.55 8.80 -5.22
CA ASP A 362 -25.31 8.46 -4.00
C ASP A 362 -25.09 6.99 -3.57
N GLY A 363 -23.82 6.56 -3.61
CA GLY A 363 -23.40 5.20 -3.24
C GLY A 363 -23.72 4.11 -4.27
N LYS A 364 -24.34 4.45 -5.40
CA LYS A 364 -24.63 3.50 -6.50
C LYS A 364 -23.45 3.40 -7.46
N ASP A 365 -23.46 2.34 -8.26
CA ASP A 365 -22.48 2.17 -9.36
C ASP A 365 -22.92 2.92 -10.63
N GLU A 366 -24.16 3.36 -10.74
CA GLU A 366 -24.66 4.15 -11.88
C GLU A 366 -25.68 5.20 -11.47
N ALA A 367 -25.53 6.43 -11.99
CA ALA A 367 -26.49 7.52 -11.79
C ALA A 367 -26.40 8.59 -12.90
N GLN A 368 -27.41 9.45 -12.98
CA GLN A 368 -27.38 10.62 -13.86
C GLN A 368 -26.84 11.84 -13.14
N TRP A 369 -25.88 12.53 -13.76
CA TRP A 369 -25.32 13.79 -13.28
C TRP A 369 -24.93 14.69 -14.45
N ALA A 370 -25.29 15.98 -14.38
CA ALA A 370 -24.97 16.99 -15.40
C ALA A 370 -25.34 16.55 -16.84
N GLY A 371 -26.48 15.88 -17.01
CA GLY A 371 -26.98 15.39 -18.30
C GLY A 371 -26.23 14.19 -18.89
N ARG A 372 -25.46 13.49 -18.05
CA ARG A 372 -24.70 12.29 -18.41
C ARG A 372 -25.11 11.15 -17.51
N THR A 373 -25.10 9.94 -18.04
CA THR A 373 -25.09 8.74 -17.22
C THR A 373 -23.65 8.40 -16.88
N LEU A 374 -23.32 8.42 -15.59
CA LEU A 374 -22.04 8.01 -15.04
C LEU A 374 -22.16 6.58 -14.53
N SER A 375 -21.20 5.72 -14.88
CA SER A 375 -21.18 4.31 -14.49
C SER A 375 -19.77 3.91 -14.03
N LEU A 376 -19.65 3.37 -12.82
CA LEU A 376 -18.45 2.78 -12.26
C LEU A 376 -18.51 1.27 -12.46
N ARG A 377 -17.56 0.71 -13.20
CA ARG A 377 -17.51 -0.74 -13.49
C ARG A 377 -16.12 -1.31 -13.30
N SER A 378 -16.06 -2.61 -13.02
CA SER A 378 -14.80 -3.36 -13.00
C SER A 378 -14.52 -3.97 -14.37
N SER A 379 -13.25 -3.94 -14.79
CA SER A 379 -12.72 -4.56 -16.00
C SER A 379 -11.50 -5.40 -15.61
N GLY A 380 -11.73 -6.70 -15.36
CA GLY A 380 -10.72 -7.56 -14.74
C GLY A 380 -10.36 -7.08 -13.32
N LEU A 381 -9.11 -6.62 -13.15
CA LEU A 381 -8.63 -6.04 -11.90
C LEU A 381 -8.64 -4.50 -11.88
N GLU A 382 -9.00 -3.87 -13.01
CA GLU A 382 -9.05 -2.41 -13.15
C GLU A 382 -10.47 -1.89 -12.91
N TRP A 383 -10.57 -0.60 -12.56
CA TRP A 383 -11.85 0.09 -12.39
C TRP A 383 -11.97 1.23 -13.40
N GLU A 384 -13.10 1.28 -14.09
CA GLU A 384 -13.39 2.31 -15.10
C GLU A 384 -14.56 3.17 -14.65
N LEU A 385 -14.35 4.49 -14.67
CA LEU A 385 -15.42 5.47 -14.63
C LEU A 385 -15.79 5.86 -16.05
N VAL A 386 -17.02 5.55 -16.44
CA VAL A 386 -17.55 5.74 -17.78
C VAL A 386 -18.62 6.80 -17.77
N SER A 387 -18.64 7.65 -18.80
CA SER A 387 -19.69 8.62 -19.03
C SER A 387 -20.33 8.38 -20.39
N SER A 388 -21.65 8.36 -20.43
CA SER A 388 -22.42 8.31 -21.67
C SER A 388 -23.40 9.48 -21.73
N ILE A 389 -23.56 10.02 -22.94
CA ILE A 389 -24.59 11.01 -23.27
C ILE A 389 -25.56 10.31 -24.23
N LEU A 390 -26.85 10.58 -24.09
CA LEU A 390 -27.87 10.01 -24.97
C LEU A 390 -27.49 10.21 -26.45
N GLY A 391 -27.53 9.14 -27.24
CA GLY A 391 -27.20 9.19 -28.68
C GLY A 391 -25.71 9.20 -29.01
N THR A 392 -24.82 9.04 -28.03
CA THR A 392 -23.36 8.96 -28.23
C THR A 392 -22.77 7.70 -27.59
N ASP A 393 -21.61 7.26 -28.09
CA ASP A 393 -20.88 6.15 -27.51
C ASP A 393 -20.35 6.49 -26.10
N ALA A 394 -20.39 5.49 -25.23
CA ALA A 394 -19.87 5.61 -23.87
C ALA A 394 -18.35 5.84 -23.89
N LYS A 395 -17.89 6.84 -23.13
CA LYS A 395 -16.49 7.23 -23.04
C LYS A 395 -15.93 6.91 -21.66
N VAL A 396 -14.80 6.22 -21.61
CA VAL A 396 -14.02 6.05 -20.37
C VAL A 396 -13.39 7.39 -20.00
N LEU A 397 -13.67 7.88 -18.80
CA LEU A 397 -13.12 9.13 -18.27
C LEU A 397 -11.86 8.90 -17.43
N LEU A 398 -11.86 7.81 -16.65
CA LEU A 398 -10.77 7.42 -15.76
C LEU A 398 -10.69 5.90 -15.69
N THR A 399 -9.48 5.37 -15.78
CA THR A 399 -9.16 3.99 -15.40
C THR A 399 -8.21 4.02 -14.21
N VAL A 400 -8.64 3.42 -13.10
CA VAL A 400 -7.78 3.17 -11.95
C VAL A 400 -7.22 1.75 -12.07
N VAL A 401 -5.90 1.63 -11.95
CA VAL A 401 -5.17 0.36 -12.03
C VAL A 401 -4.61 0.03 -10.64
N PRO A 402 -5.30 -0.83 -9.86
CA PRO A 402 -4.80 -1.30 -8.58
C PRO A 402 -3.59 -2.22 -8.81
N TRP A 403 -2.46 -1.82 -8.24
CA TRP A 403 -1.20 -2.56 -8.31
C TRP A 403 -0.73 -2.93 -6.91
N PHE A 404 -1.04 -4.15 -6.50
CA PHE A 404 -0.64 -4.70 -5.21
C PHE A 404 0.82 -5.17 -5.27
N SER A 405 1.74 -4.24 -5.05
CA SER A 405 3.18 -4.51 -4.95
C SER A 405 3.83 -3.64 -3.88
N PHE A 406 4.91 -4.15 -3.31
CA PHE A 406 5.76 -3.46 -2.33
C PHE A 406 7.19 -3.25 -2.86
N THR A 407 7.33 -3.28 -4.19
CA THR A 407 8.53 -2.85 -4.91
C THR A 407 8.51 -1.34 -5.09
N ASP A 408 9.67 -0.75 -5.41
CA ASP A 408 9.72 0.66 -5.77
C ASP A 408 8.89 0.96 -7.03
N ARG A 409 8.48 2.22 -7.17
CA ARG A 409 7.75 2.70 -8.36
C ARG A 409 8.66 2.55 -9.58
N PRO A 410 8.18 1.94 -10.69
CA PRO A 410 8.92 1.97 -11.95
C PRO A 410 9.09 3.42 -12.41
N ASP A 411 10.26 3.73 -12.98
CA ASP A 411 10.57 5.08 -13.50
C ASP A 411 9.65 5.51 -14.66
N HIS A 412 8.98 4.55 -15.29
CA HIS A 412 8.03 4.80 -16.37
C HIS A 412 6.70 5.32 -15.81
N THR A 413 6.41 6.59 -16.08
CA THR A 413 5.09 7.17 -15.84
C THR A 413 4.07 6.58 -16.81
N PRO A 414 2.83 6.31 -16.37
CA PRO A 414 1.78 5.89 -17.29
C PRO A 414 1.59 6.97 -18.36
N GLY A 415 1.70 6.58 -19.63
CA GLY A 415 1.67 7.52 -20.77
C GLY A 415 0.29 8.15 -21.03
N LEU A 416 -0.77 7.67 -20.38
CA LEU A 416 -2.15 8.10 -20.60
C LEU A 416 -2.69 8.88 -19.38
N PRO A 417 -3.12 10.14 -19.54
CA PRO A 417 -3.60 10.97 -18.42
C PRO A 417 -4.89 10.45 -17.77
N GLN A 418 -5.63 9.57 -18.46
CA GLN A 418 -6.83 8.93 -17.94
C GLN A 418 -6.53 7.64 -17.18
N ARG A 419 -5.27 7.18 -17.12
CA ARG A 419 -4.87 5.95 -16.43
C ARG A 419 -4.07 6.30 -15.19
N VAL A 420 -4.62 5.96 -14.03
CA VAL A 420 -4.02 6.25 -12.73
C VAL A 420 -3.70 4.95 -12.00
N ILE A 421 -2.46 4.80 -11.56
CA ILE A 421 -2.00 3.61 -10.83
C ILE A 421 -2.24 3.81 -9.35
N ALA A 422 -3.04 2.93 -8.74
CA ALA A 422 -3.28 2.92 -7.30
C ALA A 422 -2.36 1.89 -6.63
N TRP A 423 -1.53 2.33 -5.67
CA TRP A 423 -0.53 1.47 -5.04
C TRP A 423 -0.44 1.66 -3.51
N PRO A 424 0.07 0.67 -2.75
CA PRO A 424 0.06 0.70 -1.28
C PRO A 424 0.79 1.88 -0.64
N ALA A 425 1.78 2.46 -1.32
CA ALA A 425 2.56 3.63 -0.89
C ALA A 425 3.10 3.55 0.56
N LEU A 426 3.50 2.36 1.03
CA LEU A 426 4.02 2.16 2.38
C LEU A 426 5.24 3.06 2.63
N GLY A 427 5.12 3.99 3.58
CA GLY A 427 6.18 4.95 3.92
C GLY A 427 6.40 6.08 2.90
N GLN A 428 5.54 6.21 1.88
CA GLN A 428 5.69 7.17 0.78
C GLN A 428 4.46 8.08 0.57
N VAL A 429 3.46 8.04 1.46
CA VAL A 429 2.28 8.91 1.34
C VAL A 429 2.67 10.35 1.72
N ASN A 430 2.78 11.21 0.71
CA ASN A 430 2.88 12.65 0.87
C ASN A 430 1.49 13.30 0.62
N ASN A 431 1.07 14.18 1.51
CA ASN A 431 -0.20 14.92 1.40
C ASN A 431 -0.02 16.33 0.81
N GLU A 432 1.18 16.69 0.33
CA GLU A 432 1.40 17.95 -0.41
C GLU A 432 0.60 18.01 -1.71
N ALA A 433 0.33 16.85 -2.35
CA ALA A 433 -0.49 16.76 -3.54
C ALA A 433 -1.42 15.55 -3.50
N ALA A 434 -2.59 15.68 -4.14
CA ALA A 434 -3.55 14.59 -4.25
C ALA A 434 -3.20 13.55 -5.33
N LEU A 435 -2.33 13.88 -6.28
CA LEU A 435 -1.89 12.94 -7.32
C LEU A 435 -0.45 13.27 -7.68
N GLU A 436 0.40 12.25 -7.82
CA GLU A 436 1.80 12.43 -8.18
C GLU A 436 2.09 11.67 -9.48
N ALA A 437 2.25 12.39 -10.59
CA ALA A 437 2.68 11.83 -11.88
C ALA A 437 1.88 10.61 -12.39
N GLY A 438 0.56 10.59 -12.21
CA GLY A 438 -0.31 9.47 -12.63
C GLY A 438 -0.39 8.33 -11.61
N TRP A 439 0.15 8.54 -10.42
CA TRP A 439 0.10 7.60 -9.32
C TRP A 439 -0.77 8.16 -8.18
N ILE A 440 -1.66 7.34 -7.62
CA ILE A 440 -2.43 7.64 -6.38
C ILE A 440 -2.17 6.64 -5.23
N ALA A 441 -1.85 7.13 -4.04
CA ALA A 441 -1.69 6.28 -2.86
C ALA A 441 -3.03 5.66 -2.45
N LEU A 442 -3.05 4.34 -2.22
CA LEU A 442 -4.23 3.59 -1.79
C LEU A 442 -3.83 2.65 -0.65
N SER A 443 -4.13 3.07 0.58
CA SER A 443 -3.75 2.37 1.80
C SER A 443 -4.81 2.49 2.89
N PRO A 444 -5.14 1.41 3.62
CA PRO A 444 -5.99 1.48 4.81
C PRO A 444 -5.40 2.34 5.95
N PHE A 445 -4.10 2.66 5.88
CA PHE A 445 -3.40 3.47 6.89
C PHE A 445 -3.54 4.98 6.63
N ASP A 446 -4.08 5.36 5.48
CA ASP A 446 -4.12 6.75 5.04
C ASP A 446 -5.50 7.37 5.25
N LEU A 447 -5.58 8.21 6.28
CA LEU A 447 -6.79 8.96 6.65
C LEU A 447 -7.25 9.93 5.53
N TYR A 448 -6.37 10.36 4.63
CA TYR A 448 -6.72 11.23 3.49
C TYR A 448 -7.13 10.45 2.22
N GLY A 449 -7.14 9.11 2.27
CA GLY A 449 -7.37 8.25 1.09
C GLY A 449 -8.60 8.66 0.28
N VAL A 450 -9.77 8.78 0.92
CA VAL A 450 -11.04 9.13 0.27
C VAL A 450 -11.00 10.55 -0.31
N GLU A 451 -10.41 11.50 0.41
CA GLU A 451 -10.28 12.90 -0.03
C GLU A 451 -9.40 12.99 -1.28
N ARG A 452 -8.36 12.17 -1.37
CA ARG A 452 -7.46 12.12 -2.52
C ARG A 452 -8.12 11.56 -3.77
N PHE A 453 -8.79 10.42 -3.63
CA PHE A 453 -9.58 9.86 -4.72
C PHE A 453 -10.73 10.80 -5.10
N GLY A 454 -11.33 11.46 -4.12
CA GLY A 454 -12.33 12.50 -4.32
C GLY A 454 -11.82 13.64 -5.19
N HIS A 455 -10.65 14.20 -4.86
CA HIS A 455 -10.03 15.26 -5.64
C HIS A 455 -9.73 14.82 -7.09
N LEU A 456 -9.25 13.58 -7.29
CA LEU A 456 -9.05 13.01 -8.63
C LEU A 456 -10.36 12.91 -9.42
N VAL A 457 -11.40 12.36 -8.79
CA VAL A 457 -12.73 12.20 -9.41
C VAL A 457 -13.34 13.56 -9.75
N ASP A 458 -13.24 14.53 -8.84
CA ASP A 458 -13.74 15.90 -9.07
C ASP A 458 -13.05 16.54 -10.27
N ALA A 459 -11.72 16.45 -10.35
CA ALA A 459 -10.98 16.99 -11.47
C ALA A 459 -11.43 16.40 -12.82
N ILE A 460 -11.64 15.07 -12.87
CA ILE A 460 -12.05 14.35 -14.07
C ILE A 460 -13.50 14.68 -14.48
N LEU A 461 -14.43 14.71 -13.52
CA LEU A 461 -15.85 14.93 -13.80
C LEU A 461 -16.15 16.38 -14.17
N TRP A 462 -15.42 17.34 -13.61
CA TRP A 462 -15.63 18.76 -13.88
C TRP A 462 -15.01 19.20 -15.21
N GLN A 463 -13.92 18.55 -15.64
CA GLN A 463 -13.23 18.88 -16.88
C GLN A 463 -14.14 19.00 -18.13
N PRO A 464 -15.05 18.04 -18.44
CA PRO A 464 -15.94 18.17 -19.58
C PRO A 464 -16.94 19.34 -19.45
N LEU A 465 -17.42 19.65 -18.24
CA LEU A 465 -18.34 20.77 -17.98
C LEU A 465 -17.63 22.13 -18.13
N LEU A 466 -16.39 22.23 -17.65
CA LEU A 466 -15.59 23.44 -17.75
C LEU A 466 -15.17 23.73 -19.20
N GLN A 467 -14.81 22.69 -19.96
CA GLN A 467 -14.54 22.82 -21.40
C GLN A 467 -15.78 23.17 -22.23
N ALA A 468 -16.95 22.75 -21.76
CA ALA A 468 -18.24 22.97 -22.37
C ALA A 468 -18.76 24.40 -22.17
N TYR A 469 -18.44 25.02 -21.03
CA TYR A 469 -18.96 26.33 -20.66
C TYR A 469 -18.59 27.39 -21.69
N GLY A 470 -19.58 28.21 -22.08
CA GLY A 470 -19.38 29.28 -23.06
C GLY A 470 -19.15 28.81 -24.51
N THR A 471 -19.20 27.51 -24.80
CA THR A 471 -19.09 27.02 -26.19
C THR A 471 -20.38 27.25 -26.98
N PRO A 472 -20.30 27.72 -28.25
CA PRO A 472 -21.46 28.00 -29.06
C PRO A 472 -22.13 26.72 -29.58
N ILE A 473 -23.45 26.68 -29.51
CA ILE A 473 -24.30 25.80 -30.33
C ILE A 473 -24.32 26.41 -31.73
N THR A 474 -23.82 25.68 -32.72
CA THR A 474 -23.69 26.15 -34.10
C THR A 474 -24.87 25.70 -34.96
N LYS A 475 -25.04 26.36 -36.13
CA LYS A 475 -26.09 26.05 -37.12
C LYS A 475 -27.50 26.22 -36.54
N VAL A 476 -27.71 27.22 -35.69
CA VAL A 476 -29.02 27.50 -35.11
C VAL A 476 -29.91 28.22 -36.13
N PRO A 477 -31.15 27.76 -36.39
CA PRO A 477 -32.04 28.39 -37.36
C PRO A 477 -32.34 29.87 -37.03
N GLY A 478 -32.25 30.76 -38.03
CA GLY A 478 -32.47 32.19 -37.84
C GLY A 478 -33.89 32.57 -37.38
N THR A 479 -34.88 31.72 -37.63
CA THR A 479 -36.25 31.87 -37.08
C THR A 479 -36.28 31.73 -35.57
N VAL A 480 -35.55 30.74 -35.03
CA VAL A 480 -35.43 30.49 -33.58
C VAL A 480 -34.61 31.61 -32.92
N MET A 481 -33.52 32.04 -33.55
CA MET A 481 -32.67 33.12 -33.04
C MET A 481 -33.43 34.45 -32.88
N ARG A 482 -34.32 34.79 -33.83
CA ARG A 482 -35.18 35.98 -33.73
C ARG A 482 -36.23 35.87 -32.63
N GLY A 483 -36.74 34.67 -32.35
CA GLY A 483 -37.71 34.40 -31.29
C GLY A 483 -37.11 34.33 -29.88
N ALA A 484 -35.81 34.07 -29.76
CA ALA A 484 -35.10 33.90 -28.48
C ALA A 484 -34.83 35.22 -27.71
N GLY A 485 -35.14 36.38 -28.30
CA GLY A 485 -34.78 37.72 -27.80
C GLY A 485 -35.31 38.11 -26.41
N GLY A 486 -36.17 37.32 -25.76
CA GLY A 486 -36.67 37.58 -24.41
C GLY A 486 -35.69 37.23 -23.27
N ALA A 487 -34.66 36.41 -23.53
CA ALA A 487 -33.74 35.89 -22.51
C ALA A 487 -32.30 36.46 -22.65
N MET A 488 -32.17 37.76 -22.92
CA MET A 488 -30.91 38.38 -23.37
C MET A 488 -29.72 38.28 -22.40
N SER A 489 -29.94 38.09 -21.09
CA SER A 489 -28.82 37.89 -20.14
C SER A 489 -28.29 36.45 -20.13
N ALA A 490 -29.20 35.48 -20.30
CA ALA A 490 -28.89 34.06 -20.22
C ALA A 490 -28.35 33.49 -21.54
N ILE A 491 -28.69 34.10 -22.67
CA ILE A 491 -28.31 33.63 -24.01
C ILE A 491 -27.61 34.76 -24.78
N SER A 492 -26.47 34.44 -25.39
CA SER A 492 -25.81 35.28 -26.39
C SER A 492 -26.06 34.76 -27.79
N LEU A 493 -26.45 35.65 -28.69
CA LEU A 493 -26.83 35.31 -30.06
C LEU A 493 -25.89 36.01 -31.05
N GLU A 494 -25.26 35.25 -31.92
CA GLU A 494 -24.49 35.77 -33.05
C GLU A 494 -25.21 35.42 -34.36
N MET A 495 -25.98 36.37 -34.88
CA MET A 495 -26.81 36.16 -36.07
C MET A 495 -25.99 35.86 -37.33
N GLY A 496 -24.81 36.47 -37.48
CA GLY A 496 -23.96 36.31 -38.66
C GLY A 496 -23.28 34.95 -38.77
N SER A 497 -22.97 34.31 -37.64
CA SER A 497 -22.34 32.98 -37.56
C SER A 497 -23.35 31.86 -37.25
N ALA A 498 -24.63 32.21 -37.06
CA ALA A 498 -25.70 31.30 -36.62
C ALA A 498 -25.34 30.53 -35.34
N GLN A 499 -24.75 31.23 -34.37
CA GLN A 499 -24.29 30.67 -33.11
C GLN A 499 -25.10 31.18 -31.92
N MET A 500 -25.38 30.27 -30.99
CA MET A 500 -26.05 30.55 -29.73
C MET A 500 -25.19 30.04 -28.56
N VAL A 501 -24.85 30.92 -27.62
CA VAL A 501 -24.11 30.54 -26.41
C VAL A 501 -25.03 30.68 -25.20
N LEU A 502 -25.17 29.59 -24.46
CA LEU A 502 -25.90 29.60 -23.19
C LEU A 502 -24.94 29.97 -22.05
N ARG A 503 -25.24 31.06 -21.33
CA ARG A 503 -24.39 31.64 -20.27
C ARG A 503 -24.94 31.42 -18.87
N GLU A 504 -26.27 31.45 -18.73
CA GLU A 504 -26.98 31.25 -17.46
C GLU A 504 -28.07 30.18 -17.66
N VAL A 505 -28.50 29.55 -16.56
CA VAL A 505 -29.59 28.56 -16.55
C VAL A 505 -30.91 29.24 -16.95
N LEU A 506 -31.61 28.65 -17.91
CA LEU A 506 -32.94 29.11 -18.34
C LEU A 506 -34.02 28.64 -17.37
N SER A 507 -35.12 29.38 -17.28
CA SER A 507 -36.34 28.86 -16.65
C SER A 507 -36.89 27.69 -17.46
N GLU A 508 -37.55 26.75 -16.78
CA GLU A 508 -38.12 25.55 -17.42
C GLU A 508 -39.05 25.92 -18.60
N LYS A 509 -39.85 26.98 -18.44
CA LYS A 509 -40.72 27.50 -19.50
C LYS A 509 -39.94 27.97 -20.72
N HIS A 510 -38.89 28.77 -20.53
CA HIS A 510 -38.08 29.27 -21.65
C HIS A 510 -37.27 28.16 -22.32
N LEU A 511 -36.75 27.22 -21.55
CA LEU A 511 -36.07 26.03 -22.09
C LEU A 511 -37.01 25.22 -22.98
N ALA A 512 -38.20 24.87 -22.48
CA ALA A 512 -39.18 24.10 -23.22
C ALA A 512 -39.61 24.81 -24.52
N GLN A 513 -39.85 26.13 -24.45
CA GLN A 513 -40.19 26.93 -25.63
C GLN A 513 -39.09 26.90 -26.69
N LEU A 514 -37.82 27.08 -26.29
CA LEU A 514 -36.69 27.05 -27.23
C LEU A 514 -36.44 25.66 -27.80
N GLN A 515 -36.55 24.60 -27.00
CA GLN A 515 -36.42 23.23 -27.48
C GLN A 515 -37.53 22.90 -28.48
N GLN A 516 -38.79 23.28 -28.20
CA GLN A 516 -39.89 23.10 -29.15
C GLN A 516 -39.67 23.88 -30.45
N ALA A 517 -39.20 25.13 -30.36
CA ALA A 517 -38.90 25.94 -31.53
C ALA A 517 -37.77 25.34 -32.40
N LEU A 518 -36.72 24.79 -31.77
CA LEU A 518 -35.65 24.08 -32.47
C LEU A 518 -36.16 22.80 -33.14
N THR A 519 -36.94 21.99 -32.44
CA THR A 519 -37.52 20.76 -32.99
C THR A 519 -38.47 21.06 -34.16
N ALA A 520 -39.32 22.09 -34.04
CA ALA A 520 -40.22 22.52 -35.13
C ALA A 520 -39.46 23.06 -36.35
N ALA A 521 -38.26 23.59 -36.16
CA ALA A 521 -37.37 24.02 -37.23
C ALA A 521 -36.43 22.92 -37.76
N ASN A 522 -36.73 21.64 -37.47
CA ASN A 522 -35.91 20.47 -37.83
C ASN A 522 -34.46 20.51 -37.29
N ALA A 523 -34.23 21.20 -36.17
CA ALA A 523 -32.94 21.34 -35.51
C ALA A 523 -32.86 20.50 -34.21
N GLY A 524 -33.20 19.21 -34.30
CA GLY A 524 -33.28 18.30 -33.15
C GLY A 524 -31.95 18.15 -32.40
N GLN A 525 -30.83 18.05 -33.11
CA GLN A 525 -29.49 17.98 -32.50
C GLN A 525 -29.16 19.23 -31.68
N GLN A 526 -29.58 20.41 -32.15
CA GLN A 526 -29.42 21.67 -31.41
C GLN A 526 -30.31 21.72 -30.18
N ALA A 527 -31.52 21.14 -30.24
CA ALA A 527 -32.42 21.04 -29.09
C ALA A 527 -31.84 20.13 -27.98
N GLU A 528 -31.24 19.00 -28.37
CA GLU A 528 -30.51 18.11 -27.47
C GLU A 528 -29.27 18.79 -26.89
N ALA A 529 -28.48 19.46 -27.72
CA ALA A 529 -27.31 20.23 -27.27
C ALA A 529 -27.70 21.34 -26.27
N LEU A 530 -28.83 22.03 -26.51
CA LEU A 530 -29.37 23.03 -25.57
C LEU A 530 -29.75 22.39 -24.23
N GLY A 531 -30.42 21.24 -24.26
CA GLY A 531 -30.79 20.48 -23.06
C GLY A 531 -29.56 20.04 -22.24
N LEU A 532 -28.53 19.53 -22.92
CA LEU A 532 -27.26 19.16 -22.28
C LEU A 532 -26.57 20.38 -21.65
N ARG A 533 -26.44 21.49 -22.39
CA ARG A 533 -25.82 22.73 -21.90
C ARG A 533 -26.56 23.28 -20.68
N GLN A 534 -27.89 23.20 -20.67
CA GLN A 534 -28.71 23.57 -19.51
C GLN A 534 -28.36 22.70 -18.29
N GLN A 535 -28.31 21.37 -18.43
CA GLN A 535 -28.02 20.46 -17.32
C GLN A 535 -26.59 20.62 -16.79
N GLU A 536 -25.62 20.90 -17.66
CA GLU A 536 -24.25 21.27 -17.27
C GLU A 536 -24.20 22.54 -16.45
N LEU A 537 -24.94 23.59 -16.85
CA LEU A 537 -25.01 24.83 -16.11
C LEU A 537 -25.70 24.65 -14.74
N VAL A 538 -26.74 23.82 -14.65
CA VAL A 538 -27.37 23.48 -13.37
C VAL A 538 -26.35 22.82 -12.44
N ALA A 539 -25.55 21.87 -12.94
CA ALA A 539 -24.49 21.25 -12.14
C ALA A 539 -23.41 22.25 -11.72
N LEU A 540 -22.99 23.17 -12.61
CA LEU A 540 -22.03 24.23 -12.28
C LEU A 540 -22.60 25.25 -11.28
N GLN A 541 -23.91 25.51 -11.29
CA GLN A 541 -24.56 26.40 -10.32
C GLN A 541 -24.59 25.80 -8.91
N ALA A 542 -24.67 24.48 -8.76
CA ALA A 542 -24.56 23.85 -7.46
C ALA A 542 -23.14 24.06 -6.88
N CYS A 543 -23.06 24.52 -5.63
CA CYS A 543 -21.80 24.62 -4.92
C CYS A 543 -21.26 23.20 -4.63
N PRO A 544 -20.03 22.85 -5.05
CA PRO A 544 -19.47 21.51 -4.81
C PRO A 544 -19.21 21.19 -3.33
N VAL A 545 -19.19 22.20 -2.46
CA VAL A 545 -18.87 22.03 -1.04
C VAL A 545 -20.13 21.90 -0.17
N CYS A 546 -21.16 22.71 -0.42
CA CYS A 546 -22.38 22.73 0.40
C CYS A 546 -23.68 22.45 -0.35
N GLY A 547 -23.64 22.32 -1.68
CA GLY A 547 -24.82 22.06 -2.52
C GLY A 547 -25.69 23.28 -2.81
N SER A 548 -25.48 24.41 -2.15
CA SER A 548 -26.26 25.64 -2.36
C SER A 548 -26.18 26.13 -3.81
N SER A 549 -27.28 26.70 -4.31
CA SER A 549 -27.31 27.30 -5.65
C SER A 549 -26.52 28.60 -5.69
N VAL A 550 -25.60 28.71 -6.63
CA VAL A 550 -24.70 29.85 -6.81
C VAL A 550 -24.86 30.42 -8.21
N ARG A 551 -25.01 31.75 -8.30
CA ARG A 551 -25.04 32.44 -9.59
C ARG A 551 -23.68 32.36 -10.28
N LEU A 552 -23.67 31.95 -11.55
CA LEU A 552 -22.52 32.04 -12.43
C LEU A 552 -22.50 33.42 -13.10
N VAL A 553 -21.49 34.22 -12.79
CA VAL A 553 -21.28 35.53 -13.44
C VAL A 553 -20.33 35.34 -14.62
N PHE A 554 -20.86 35.44 -15.83
CA PHE A 554 -20.07 35.29 -17.06
C PHE A 554 -18.88 36.28 -17.12
N GLN A 555 -17.75 35.80 -17.61
CA GLN A 555 -16.51 36.56 -17.82
C GLN A 555 -16.03 36.34 -19.27
N GLN A 556 -15.70 37.42 -19.98
CA GLN A 556 -15.17 37.31 -21.34
C GLN A 556 -13.79 36.61 -21.33
N PRO A 557 -13.44 35.78 -22.33
CA PRO A 557 -14.24 35.42 -23.51
C PRO A 557 -15.21 34.24 -23.32
N ALA A 558 -14.94 33.33 -22.38
CA ALA A 558 -15.76 32.13 -22.13
C ALA A 558 -15.58 31.58 -20.69
N GLY A 559 -15.39 32.47 -19.73
CA GLY A 559 -15.16 32.12 -18.31
C GLY A 559 -16.33 32.47 -17.41
N PHE A 560 -16.20 32.16 -16.12
CA PHE A 560 -17.16 32.61 -15.11
C PHE A 560 -16.49 32.86 -13.76
N LYS A 561 -17.17 33.66 -12.92
CA LYS A 561 -16.93 33.80 -11.49
C LYS A 561 -18.16 33.33 -10.73
N ALA A 562 -17.97 32.56 -9.67
CA ALA A 562 -19.06 32.09 -8.80
C ALA A 562 -18.61 32.05 -7.34
N ASN A 563 -19.28 32.83 -6.49
CA ASN A 563 -18.97 32.94 -5.06
C ASN A 563 -20.16 32.45 -4.23
N CYS A 564 -19.96 31.43 -3.42
CA CYS A 564 -21.00 30.88 -2.55
C CYS A 564 -21.09 31.68 -1.25
N GLY A 565 -22.27 32.23 -0.95
CA GLY A 565 -22.52 32.96 0.30
C GLY A 565 -22.54 32.08 1.55
N ASP A 566 -22.90 30.81 1.42
CA ASP A 566 -23.14 29.92 2.58
C ASP A 566 -21.86 29.28 3.12
N CYS A 567 -20.89 28.99 2.24
CA CYS A 567 -19.66 28.30 2.62
C CYS A 567 -18.37 29.04 2.22
N ALA A 568 -18.47 30.25 1.68
CA ALA A 568 -17.33 31.04 1.20
C ALA A 568 -16.45 30.32 0.16
N THR A 569 -17.05 29.41 -0.63
CA THR A 569 -16.36 28.80 -1.77
C THR A 569 -16.32 29.78 -2.94
N GLU A 570 -15.13 30.05 -3.45
CA GLU A 570 -14.91 30.88 -4.63
C GLU A 570 -14.45 30.03 -5.81
N ARG A 571 -15.05 30.28 -6.99
CA ARG A 571 -14.74 29.55 -8.21
C ARG A 571 -14.51 30.50 -9.37
N TYR A 572 -13.45 30.27 -10.12
CA TYR A 572 -13.06 31.08 -11.27
C TYR A 572 -12.67 30.18 -12.43
N LEU A 573 -13.36 30.30 -13.56
CA LEU A 573 -12.94 29.76 -14.85
C LEU A 573 -12.41 30.92 -15.72
N ARG A 574 -11.16 30.80 -16.19
CA ARG A 574 -10.47 31.80 -17.01
C ARG A 574 -9.91 31.15 -18.27
N HIS A 575 -9.95 31.87 -19.39
CA HIS A 575 -9.30 31.47 -20.63
C HIS A 575 -8.05 32.32 -20.86
N GLN A 576 -6.89 31.67 -20.91
CA GLN A 576 -5.60 32.25 -21.30
C GLN A 576 -5.33 31.99 -22.80
N ALA A 577 -4.18 32.46 -23.29
CA ALA A 577 -3.84 32.38 -24.72
C ALA A 577 -3.83 30.93 -25.26
N SER A 578 -3.29 29.97 -24.50
CA SER A 578 -3.13 28.57 -24.93
C SER A 578 -3.97 27.55 -24.13
N GLN A 579 -4.54 27.95 -22.99
CA GLN A 579 -5.19 27.04 -22.05
C GLN A 579 -6.35 27.72 -21.31
N TRP A 580 -7.26 26.93 -20.76
CA TRP A 580 -8.21 27.38 -19.75
C TRP A 580 -7.77 26.90 -18.37
N VAL A 581 -8.11 27.68 -17.35
CA VAL A 581 -7.74 27.45 -15.96
C VAL A 581 -8.97 27.63 -15.09
N TYR A 582 -9.27 26.61 -14.29
CA TYR A 582 -10.28 26.61 -13.26
C TYR A 582 -9.63 26.55 -11.88
N GLU A 583 -10.04 27.45 -11.00
CA GLU A 583 -9.57 27.54 -9.63
C GLU A 583 -10.75 27.57 -8.68
N GLN A 584 -10.74 26.67 -7.70
CA GLN A 584 -11.72 26.61 -6.61
C GLN A 584 -11.00 26.73 -5.27
N LYS A 585 -11.42 27.68 -4.46
CA LYS A 585 -10.89 27.94 -3.10
C LYS A 585 -12.01 27.84 -2.08
N LEU A 586 -11.67 27.33 -0.90
CA LEU A 586 -12.57 27.35 0.25
C LEU A 586 -12.01 28.35 1.26
N ASN A 587 -12.71 29.46 1.51
CA ASN A 587 -12.26 30.49 2.44
C ASN A 587 -10.83 30.99 2.18
N ALA A 588 -10.51 31.25 0.90
CA ALA A 588 -9.18 31.60 0.37
C ALA A 588 -8.08 30.53 0.53
N GLU A 589 -8.38 29.37 1.13
CA GLU A 589 -7.43 28.26 1.29
C GLU A 589 -7.47 27.32 0.07
N ILE A 590 -6.29 26.81 -0.28
CA ILE A 590 -6.05 25.90 -1.41
C ILE A 590 -5.24 24.66 -1.01
N ASP A 591 -4.64 24.65 0.18
CA ASP A 591 -3.83 23.54 0.66
C ASP A 591 -4.70 22.29 0.89
N PHE A 592 -4.45 21.24 0.11
CA PHE A 592 -5.15 19.96 0.20
C PHE A 592 -5.11 19.38 1.62
N ARG A 593 -4.06 19.63 2.39
CA ARG A 593 -3.94 19.16 3.78
C ARG A 593 -4.95 19.81 4.71
N LYS A 594 -5.45 21.00 4.37
CA LYS A 594 -6.39 21.75 5.22
C LYS A 594 -7.84 21.63 4.79
N VAL A 595 -8.09 21.51 3.48
CA VAL A 595 -9.46 21.52 2.92
C VAL A 595 -9.83 20.24 2.15
N GLY A 596 -8.88 19.33 1.93
CA GLY A 596 -9.08 18.09 1.19
C GLY A 596 -9.52 18.36 -0.26
N ARG A 597 -10.50 17.60 -0.75
CA ARG A 597 -11.04 17.75 -2.12
C ARG A 597 -11.80 19.05 -2.38
N ARG A 598 -12.03 19.87 -1.35
CA ARG A 598 -12.89 21.08 -1.43
C ARG A 598 -12.21 22.28 -2.06
N ALA A 599 -10.89 22.24 -2.23
CA ALA A 599 -10.17 23.11 -3.15
C ALA A 599 -9.64 22.28 -4.32
N THR A 600 -9.62 22.88 -5.52
CA THR A 600 -9.09 22.20 -6.69
C THR A 600 -8.59 23.20 -7.72
N HIS A 601 -7.63 22.76 -8.51
CA HIS A 601 -7.08 23.49 -9.64
C HIS A 601 -7.06 22.58 -10.86
N ILE A 602 -7.76 22.97 -11.91
CA ILE A 602 -7.89 22.19 -13.15
C ILE A 602 -7.48 23.07 -14.31
N GLN A 603 -6.66 22.55 -15.22
CA GLN A 603 -6.30 23.25 -16.44
C GLN A 603 -6.43 22.31 -17.64
N GLY A 604 -6.65 22.89 -18.82
CA GLY A 604 -6.70 22.11 -20.04
C GLY A 604 -6.41 22.96 -21.28
N PRO A 605 -6.07 22.30 -22.40
CA PRO A 605 -5.82 23.00 -23.65
C PRO A 605 -7.09 23.71 -24.10
N ARG A 606 -6.92 24.90 -24.68
CA ARG A 606 -8.02 25.58 -25.35
C ARG A 606 -8.33 24.80 -26.62
N ARG A 607 -9.58 24.34 -26.79
CA ARG A 607 -10.01 23.79 -28.09
C ARG A 607 -10.02 24.94 -29.12
N PRO A 608 -9.53 24.71 -30.35
CA PRO A 608 -9.52 25.73 -31.40
C PRO A 608 -10.91 26.23 -31.75
#